data_AF-A0A239PMQ6-F1
#
_entry.id   AF-A0A239PMQ6-F1
#
_cell.length_a   1.000
_cell.length_b   1.000
_cell.length_c   1.000
_cell.angle_alpha   90.00
_cell.angle_beta   90.00
_cell.angle_gamma   90.00
#
_symmetry.space_group_name_H-M   'P 1'
#
loop_
_entity.id
_entity.type
_entity.pdbx_description
1 polymer ?
#
loop_
_entity_poly.entity_id
_entity_poly.type
_entity_poly.pdbx_seq_one_letter_code
_entity_poly.pdbx_strand_id
1 'polypeptide(L)'
;MPYDASYEQLMRLLATRGLEWLRKQVLELPDPLPADHPAVPHLSFIARIAPVLSGLRGHVSPLEDIVSRRLSRDIVRHAAKRYLAGNFNYTTIGCIIGGRIIAGDEPVWQLAVHAIASDRGVAPVDRLAAGAEASGDLLKEIEIDLCRPVPTEILTESIVDRFAFQIMQVYQFGASRPKFSHPRVYGELFSKLTQFKEWATRNSRLSAMCQIAYCLRLIDPDHDISDLLADVIAHQRPDGSFPRKAGYSTRDQGLEAGTWPTLMALTVLNFTAWRKWRGPRPDLSAIRPFTTSRASYAAAIAGYGKAWANKANSGLRLKLACGLSRATGENWFAQLGLRGFTPNRRQVLSLAGELYGDIYAARDARHTLNLARNWPSEMETGEYADMLRWLRGAPVELSYQLNSPQQPSEEPVDFDVQCRNLAAIAQEPPDSALKTEGLRQAWQALMLLEQDGDPEPDDAVLHLERLNRLVQIFESAPLLSAAA
;
A
#
# COMPACT_ATOMS: atom_id res chain seq x y z
N MET A 1 29.02 16.92 18.53
CA MET A 1 29.62 16.31 19.75
C MET A 1 29.26 14.82 19.81
N PRO A 2 30.20 13.89 20.05
CA PRO A 2 29.82 12.53 20.40
C PRO A 2 29.23 12.56 21.80
N TYR A 3 27.92 12.31 21.94
CA TYR A 3 27.32 12.03 23.24
C TYR A 3 28.12 10.92 23.94
N ASP A 4 28.46 11.17 25.21
CA ASP A 4 29.07 10.23 26.13
C ASP A 4 28.33 8.88 26.08
N ALA A 5 29.06 7.76 26.12
CA ALA A 5 28.47 6.40 26.16
C ALA A 5 27.41 6.28 27.27
N SER A 6 27.59 7.01 28.37
CA SER A 6 26.65 7.12 29.48
C SER A 6 25.31 7.75 29.06
N TYR A 7 25.35 8.79 28.23
CA TYR A 7 24.15 9.46 27.71
C TYR A 7 23.39 8.56 26.73
N GLU A 8 24.10 7.83 25.86
CA GLU A 8 23.49 6.86 24.96
C GLU A 8 22.81 5.70 25.74
N GLN A 9 23.47 5.20 26.78
CA GLN A 9 22.90 4.18 27.68
C GLN A 9 21.63 4.68 28.37
N LEU A 10 21.62 5.94 28.85
CA LEU A 10 20.43 6.56 29.42
C LEU A 10 19.29 6.62 28.40
N MET A 11 19.54 7.05 27.17
CA MET A 11 18.49 7.13 26.13
C MET A 11 17.88 5.76 25.86
N ARG A 12 18.72 4.71 25.80
CA ARG A 12 18.28 3.33 25.61
C ARG A 12 17.46 2.83 26.80
N LEU A 13 17.88 3.10 28.03
CA LEU A 13 17.16 2.72 29.25
C LEU A 13 15.75 3.33 29.28
N LEU A 14 15.64 4.64 29.04
CA LEU A 14 14.36 5.35 29.01
C LEU A 14 13.46 4.83 27.89
N ALA A 15 14.03 4.56 26.71
CA ALA A 15 13.30 3.99 25.60
C ALA A 15 12.78 2.57 25.91
N THR A 16 13.57 1.73 26.59
CA THR A 16 13.13 0.40 27.02
C THR A 16 11.97 0.50 28.01
N ARG A 17 12.01 1.41 28.98
CA ARG A 17 10.90 1.62 29.93
C ARG A 17 9.60 2.04 29.22
N GLY A 18 9.67 2.95 28.25
CA GLY A 18 8.51 3.33 27.45
C GLY A 18 7.96 2.21 26.58
N LEU A 19 8.83 1.34 26.05
CA LEU A 19 8.42 0.14 25.31
C LEU A 19 7.74 -0.90 26.20
N GLU A 20 8.25 -1.13 27.42
CA GLU A 20 7.61 -2.03 28.39
C GLU A 20 6.25 -1.50 28.85
N TRP A 21 6.11 -0.18 29.02
CA TRP A 21 4.80 0.43 29.29
C TRP A 21 3.82 0.15 28.14
N LEU A 22 4.21 0.40 26.88
CA LEU A 22 3.37 0.10 25.71
C LEU A 22 3.02 -1.39 25.63
N ARG A 23 3.99 -2.27 25.87
CA ARG A 23 3.77 -3.72 25.91
C ARG A 23 2.68 -4.08 26.91
N LYS A 24 2.78 -3.58 28.14
CA LYS A 24 1.79 -3.84 29.20
C LYS A 24 0.40 -3.37 28.76
N GLN A 25 0.29 -2.12 28.31
CA GLN A 25 -0.99 -1.54 27.88
C GLN A 25 -1.64 -2.31 26.72
N VAL A 26 -0.84 -2.75 25.74
CA VAL A 26 -1.35 -3.52 24.59
C VAL A 26 -1.79 -4.92 25.04
N LEU A 27 -1.01 -5.60 25.88
CA LEU A 27 -1.35 -6.96 26.33
C LEU A 27 -2.60 -7.01 27.23
N GLU A 28 -2.90 -5.91 27.94
CA GLU A 28 -4.12 -5.76 28.74
C GLU A 28 -5.40 -5.60 27.90
N LEU A 29 -5.28 -5.34 26.59
CA LEU A 29 -6.44 -5.25 25.70
C LEU A 29 -7.08 -6.64 25.45
N PRO A 30 -8.39 -6.68 25.15
CA PRO A 30 -9.09 -7.93 24.80
C PRO A 30 -8.45 -8.68 23.63
N ASP A 31 -8.62 -10.01 23.64
CA ASP A 31 -8.15 -10.93 22.59
C ASP A 31 -9.26 -11.96 22.29
N PRO A 32 -9.96 -11.90 21.15
CA PRO A 32 -9.75 -10.95 20.05
C PRO A 32 -10.22 -9.52 20.38
N LEU A 33 -9.57 -8.52 19.78
CA LEU A 33 -9.97 -7.12 19.90
C LEU A 33 -11.09 -6.78 18.89
N PRO A 34 -12.24 -6.21 19.33
CA PRO A 34 -13.28 -5.76 18.41
C PRO A 34 -12.79 -4.65 17.46
N ALA A 35 -13.26 -4.64 16.21
CA ALA A 35 -12.83 -3.67 15.19
C ALA A 35 -13.25 -2.21 15.50
N ASP A 36 -14.29 -2.03 16.30
CA ASP A 36 -14.81 -0.76 16.79
C ASP A 36 -14.27 -0.37 18.18
N HIS A 37 -13.38 -1.16 18.76
CA HIS A 37 -12.82 -0.89 20.07
C HIS A 37 -12.07 0.46 20.10
N PRO A 38 -12.22 1.30 21.14
CA PRO A 38 -11.59 2.62 21.22
C PRO A 38 -10.05 2.61 21.21
N ALA A 39 -9.43 1.45 21.44
CA ALA A 39 -7.98 1.28 21.36
C ALA A 39 -7.44 1.13 19.93
N VAL A 40 -8.28 0.82 18.93
CA VAL A 40 -7.85 0.61 17.54
C VAL A 40 -7.10 1.81 16.95
N PRO A 41 -7.53 3.08 17.10
CA PRO A 41 -6.75 4.24 16.67
C PRO A 41 -5.32 4.24 17.26
N HIS A 42 -5.19 3.96 18.56
CA HIS A 42 -3.90 3.96 19.26
C HIS A 42 -2.98 2.84 18.77
N LEU A 43 -3.52 1.62 18.60
CA LEU A 43 -2.78 0.49 18.02
C LEU A 43 -2.34 0.78 16.58
N SER A 44 -3.21 1.44 15.79
CA SER A 44 -2.88 1.83 14.41
C SER A 44 -1.69 2.79 14.37
N PHE A 45 -1.64 3.76 15.28
CA PHE A 45 -0.48 4.66 15.41
C PHE A 45 0.78 3.94 15.87
N ILE A 46 0.66 3.03 16.84
CA ILE A 46 1.79 2.18 17.27
C ILE A 46 2.34 1.39 16.08
N ALA A 47 1.46 0.75 15.30
CA ALA A 47 1.82 -0.03 14.12
C ALA A 47 2.46 0.84 13.02
N ARG A 48 2.02 2.09 12.86
CA ARG A 48 2.63 3.05 11.92
C ARG A 48 4.06 3.44 12.30
N ILE A 49 4.35 3.55 13.61
CA ILE A 49 5.67 3.98 14.11
C ILE A 49 6.63 2.80 14.33
N ALA A 50 6.13 1.58 14.57
CA ALA A 50 6.98 0.43 14.86
C ALA A 50 8.07 0.16 13.79
N PRO A 51 7.77 0.21 12.47
CA PRO A 51 8.79 0.08 11.41
C PRO A 51 9.84 1.20 11.41
N VAL A 52 9.49 2.40 11.89
CA VAL A 52 10.45 3.52 12.02
C VAL A 52 11.51 3.16 13.06
N LEU A 53 11.09 2.60 14.21
CA LEU A 53 12.02 2.16 15.24
C LEU A 53 12.92 1.03 14.72
N SER A 54 12.37 0.10 13.94
CA SER A 54 13.13 -0.96 13.28
C SER A 54 14.17 -0.41 12.31
N GLY A 55 13.77 0.59 11.51
CA GLY A 55 14.64 1.30 10.59
C GLY A 55 15.79 2.04 11.26
N LEU A 56 15.54 2.72 12.38
CA LEU A 56 16.60 3.40 13.15
C LEU A 56 17.59 2.40 13.78
N ARG A 57 17.09 1.26 14.25
CA ARG A 57 17.90 0.21 14.89
C ARG A 57 18.70 -0.63 13.89
N GLY A 58 18.14 -0.86 12.70
CA GLY A 58 18.67 -1.79 11.70
C GLY A 58 18.24 -3.24 11.91
N HIS A 59 17.30 -3.48 12.83
CA HIS A 59 16.70 -4.78 13.11
C HIS A 59 15.26 -4.58 13.59
N VAL A 60 14.44 -5.63 13.57
CA VAL A 60 13.04 -5.57 13.98
C VAL A 60 12.90 -5.04 15.40
N SER A 61 12.01 -4.07 15.60
CA SER A 61 11.65 -3.50 16.88
C SER A 61 10.66 -4.42 17.60
N PRO A 62 10.79 -4.64 18.93
CA PRO A 62 9.79 -5.36 19.70
C PRO A 62 8.37 -4.78 19.57
N LEU A 63 8.25 -3.51 19.16
CA LEU A 63 6.96 -2.87 18.99
C LEU A 63 6.13 -3.47 17.83
N GLU A 64 6.77 -4.03 16.81
CA GLU A 64 6.09 -4.75 15.72
C GLU A 64 5.46 -6.06 16.25
N ASP A 65 6.19 -6.80 17.08
CA ASP A 65 5.69 -8.01 17.74
C ASP A 65 4.60 -7.72 18.78
N ILE A 66 4.72 -6.60 19.49
CA ILE A 66 3.72 -6.19 20.51
C ILE A 66 2.39 -5.86 19.83
N VAL A 67 2.40 -5.04 18.77
CA VAL A 67 1.17 -4.57 18.14
C VAL A 67 0.46 -5.65 17.33
N SER A 68 1.21 -6.56 16.69
CA SER A 68 0.66 -7.68 15.92
C SER A 68 -0.12 -8.70 16.77
N ARG A 69 0.07 -8.70 18.10
CA ARG A 69 -0.71 -9.53 19.04
C ARG A 69 -2.15 -9.04 19.27
N ARG A 70 -2.49 -7.81 18.88
CA ARG A 70 -3.82 -7.22 19.15
C ARG A 70 -4.44 -6.56 17.92
N LEU A 71 -3.63 -5.95 17.06
CA LEU A 71 -4.11 -5.44 15.79
C LEU A 71 -4.15 -6.61 14.78
N SER A 72 -5.31 -7.23 14.64
CA SER A 72 -5.48 -8.40 13.77
C SER A 72 -5.66 -8.01 12.30
N ARG A 73 -5.42 -8.98 11.40
CA ARG A 73 -5.73 -8.85 9.96
C ARG A 73 -7.19 -8.49 9.72
N ASP A 74 -8.12 -9.01 10.53
CA ASP A 74 -9.56 -8.74 10.37
C ASP A 74 -9.94 -7.30 10.69
N ILE A 75 -9.30 -6.69 11.70
CA ILE A 75 -9.52 -5.25 12.01
C ILE A 75 -9.06 -4.39 10.83
N VAL A 76 -7.86 -4.68 10.31
CA VAL A 76 -7.29 -3.94 9.17
C VAL A 76 -8.14 -4.15 7.91
N ARG A 77 -8.57 -5.38 7.64
CA ARG A 77 -9.49 -5.70 6.54
C ARG A 77 -10.80 -4.95 6.70
N HIS A 78 -11.41 -4.94 7.89
CA HIS A 78 -12.65 -4.20 8.15
C HIS A 78 -12.50 -2.70 7.84
N ALA A 79 -11.37 -2.09 8.26
CA ALA A 79 -11.07 -0.70 7.91
C ALA A 79 -10.91 -0.49 6.41
N ALA A 80 -10.20 -1.39 5.72
CA ALA A 80 -10.00 -1.34 4.27
C ALA A 80 -11.33 -1.42 3.50
N LYS A 81 -12.23 -2.34 3.88
CA LYS A 81 -13.58 -2.46 3.31
C LYS A 81 -14.39 -1.18 3.50
N ARG A 82 -14.36 -0.61 4.71
CA ARG A 82 -15.05 0.65 5.01
C ARG A 82 -14.56 1.79 4.13
N TYR A 83 -13.26 1.89 3.91
CA TYR A 83 -12.67 2.88 3.01
C TYR A 83 -13.12 2.69 1.57
N LEU A 84 -13.01 1.47 1.03
CA LEU A 84 -13.43 1.15 -0.33
C LEU A 84 -14.94 1.32 -0.57
N ALA A 85 -15.75 1.16 0.48
CA ALA A 85 -17.19 1.44 0.45
C ALA A 85 -17.54 2.95 0.59
N GLY A 86 -16.54 3.84 0.70
CA GLY A 86 -16.74 5.29 0.88
C GLY A 86 -17.10 5.73 2.30
N ASN A 87 -17.09 4.83 3.28
CA ASN A 87 -17.48 5.07 4.67
C ASN A 87 -16.26 5.16 5.61
N PHE A 88 -15.41 6.18 5.42
CA PHE A 88 -14.15 6.33 6.16
C PHE A 88 -14.06 7.62 6.99
N ASN A 89 -13.13 7.60 7.95
CA ASN A 89 -12.68 8.74 8.70
C ASN A 89 -11.15 8.67 8.92
N TYR A 90 -10.60 9.62 9.67
CA TYR A 90 -9.17 9.66 9.99
C TYR A 90 -8.66 8.37 10.68
N THR A 91 -9.49 7.75 11.53
CA THR A 91 -9.16 6.48 12.19
C THR A 91 -9.07 5.34 11.19
N THR A 92 -9.99 5.27 10.23
CA THR A 92 -9.98 4.27 9.16
C THR A 92 -8.68 4.36 8.36
N ILE A 93 -8.30 5.56 7.93
CA ILE A 93 -7.06 5.82 7.17
C ILE A 93 -5.83 5.44 8.02
N GLY A 94 -5.81 5.86 9.29
CA GLY A 94 -4.73 5.52 10.22
C GLY A 94 -4.56 4.01 10.40
N CYS A 95 -5.66 3.26 10.52
CA CYS A 95 -5.67 1.80 10.63
C CYS A 95 -5.13 1.12 9.38
N ILE A 96 -5.50 1.61 8.19
CA ILE A 96 -5.02 1.06 6.93
C ILE A 96 -3.51 1.32 6.79
N ILE A 97 -3.03 2.55 7.04
CA ILE A 97 -1.60 2.88 6.95
C ILE A 97 -0.78 2.08 7.97
N GLY A 98 -1.25 1.98 9.22
CA GLY A 98 -0.57 1.20 10.27
C GLY A 98 -0.61 -0.31 10.03
N GLY A 99 -1.61 -0.81 9.28
CA GLY A 99 -1.84 -2.23 9.03
C GLY A 99 -0.80 -2.91 8.14
N ARG A 100 0.15 -2.18 7.55
CA ARG A 100 1.17 -2.70 6.61
C ARG A 100 1.92 -3.93 7.12
N ILE A 101 2.34 -3.91 8.39
CA ILE A 101 3.10 -5.02 9.00
C ILE A 101 2.26 -6.29 9.20
N ILE A 102 0.93 -6.17 9.23
CA ILE A 102 0.01 -7.25 9.56
C ILE A 102 -0.69 -7.80 8.32
N ALA A 103 -1.09 -6.91 7.41
CA ALA A 103 -1.94 -7.19 6.26
C ALA A 103 -1.28 -6.81 4.92
N GLY A 104 0.06 -6.70 4.88
CA GLY A 104 0.80 -6.29 3.68
C GLY A 104 0.56 -7.16 2.45
N ASP A 105 0.22 -8.43 2.65
CA ASP A 105 -0.13 -9.46 1.66
C ASP A 105 -1.64 -9.57 1.39
N GLU A 106 -2.46 -8.80 2.10
CA GLU A 106 -3.92 -8.92 2.05
C GLU A 106 -4.49 -8.08 0.87
N PRO A 107 -5.29 -8.67 -0.03
CA PRO A 107 -5.70 -8.02 -1.28
C PRO A 107 -6.57 -6.78 -1.07
N VAL A 108 -7.53 -6.83 -0.14
CA VAL A 108 -8.44 -5.72 0.17
C VAL A 108 -7.67 -4.55 0.79
N TRP A 109 -6.71 -4.84 1.67
CA TRP A 109 -5.81 -3.85 2.24
C TRP A 109 -4.95 -3.19 1.16
N GLN A 110 -4.33 -3.97 0.26
CA GLN A 110 -3.52 -3.40 -0.83
C GLN A 110 -4.36 -2.49 -1.75
N LEU A 111 -5.59 -2.89 -2.08
CA LEU A 111 -6.54 -2.03 -2.83
C LEU A 111 -6.82 -0.72 -2.09
N ALA A 112 -7.13 -0.79 -0.80
CA ALA A 112 -7.44 0.39 0.01
C ALA A 112 -6.24 1.33 0.16
N VAL A 113 -5.05 0.81 0.43
CA VAL A 113 -3.82 1.61 0.49
C VAL A 113 -3.55 2.30 -0.84
N HIS A 114 -3.74 1.59 -1.95
CA HIS A 114 -3.52 2.17 -3.27
C HIS A 114 -4.54 3.25 -3.65
N ALA A 115 -5.79 3.05 -3.22
CA ALA A 115 -6.83 4.06 -3.33
C ALA A 115 -6.50 5.31 -2.50
N ILE A 116 -6.06 5.15 -1.24
CA ILE A 116 -5.60 6.25 -0.38
C ILE A 116 -4.46 7.03 -1.06
N ALA A 117 -3.46 6.35 -1.61
CA ALA A 117 -2.33 7.00 -2.27
C ALA A 117 -2.77 7.89 -3.45
N SER A 118 -3.84 7.50 -4.14
CA SER A 118 -4.34 8.15 -5.36
C SER A 118 -5.42 9.21 -5.09
N ASP A 119 -6.07 9.18 -3.92
CA ASP A 119 -7.22 10.03 -3.59
C ASP A 119 -6.80 11.45 -3.20
N ARG A 120 -7.15 12.45 -4.03
CA ARG A 120 -6.88 13.88 -3.77
C ARG A 120 -7.71 14.46 -2.62
N GLY A 121 -8.78 13.78 -2.20
CA GLY A 121 -9.56 14.15 -1.01
C GLY A 121 -8.87 13.76 0.31
N VAL A 122 -7.84 12.91 0.26
CA VAL A 122 -7.04 12.53 1.43
C VAL A 122 -5.88 13.51 1.64
N ALA A 123 -5.56 13.79 2.91
CA ALA A 123 -4.46 14.65 3.28
C ALA A 123 -3.13 14.17 2.63
N PRO A 124 -2.32 15.07 2.05
CA PRO A 124 -1.07 14.71 1.35
C PRO A 124 -0.12 13.82 2.15
N VAL A 125 -0.05 14.03 3.47
CA VAL A 125 0.79 13.27 4.40
C VAL A 125 0.37 11.79 4.51
N ASP A 126 -0.92 11.52 4.43
CA ASP A 126 -1.46 10.16 4.49
C ASP A 126 -1.36 9.47 3.14
N ARG A 127 -1.49 10.23 2.03
CA ARG A 127 -1.19 9.73 0.69
C ARG A 127 0.26 9.27 0.56
N LEU A 128 1.22 10.08 1.03
CA LEU A 128 2.64 9.69 1.08
C LEU A 128 2.86 8.44 1.92
N ALA A 129 2.24 8.36 3.10
CA ALA A 129 2.40 7.21 3.97
C ALA A 129 1.75 5.93 3.42
N ALA A 130 0.71 6.06 2.60
CA ALA A 130 0.11 4.99 1.82
C ALA A 130 0.95 4.60 0.58
N GLY A 131 2.07 5.28 0.33
CA GLY A 131 2.99 4.96 -0.74
C GLY A 131 2.71 5.66 -2.06
N ALA A 132 2.01 6.79 -2.05
CA ALA A 132 2.00 7.69 -3.19
C ALA A 132 3.44 8.03 -3.58
N GLU A 133 3.74 7.96 -4.87
CA GLU A 133 5.02 8.41 -5.37
C GLU A 133 5.19 9.87 -4.96
N ALA A 134 6.37 10.21 -4.44
CA ALA A 134 6.75 11.59 -4.13
C ALA A 134 7.04 12.34 -5.45
N SER A 135 6.03 12.39 -6.32
CA SER A 135 6.06 13.11 -7.58
C SER A 135 6.23 14.60 -7.32
N GLY A 136 6.69 15.33 -8.33
CA GLY A 136 6.91 16.77 -8.21
C GLY A 136 5.67 17.53 -7.72
N ASP A 137 4.47 17.07 -8.06
CA ASP A 137 3.23 17.78 -7.71
C ASP A 137 2.77 17.51 -6.28
N LEU A 138 2.83 16.27 -5.79
CA LEU A 138 2.50 15.96 -4.40
C LEU A 138 3.52 16.61 -3.43
N LEU A 139 4.80 16.59 -3.79
CA LEU A 139 5.83 17.28 -3.01
C LEU A 139 5.62 18.80 -2.99
N LYS A 140 5.23 19.42 -4.11
CA LYS A 140 4.89 20.85 -4.15
C LYS A 140 3.70 21.18 -3.26
N GLU A 141 2.65 20.35 -3.28
CA GLU A 141 1.47 20.54 -2.41
C GLU A 141 1.87 20.56 -0.93
N ILE A 142 2.72 19.61 -0.53
CA ILE A 142 3.22 19.53 0.85
C ILE A 142 4.16 20.70 1.17
N GLU A 143 5.03 21.08 0.25
CA GLU A 143 5.93 22.21 0.42
C GLU A 143 5.15 23.52 0.65
N ILE A 144 4.08 23.75 -0.11
CA ILE A 144 3.21 24.93 0.06
C ILE A 144 2.60 24.95 1.47
N ASP A 145 2.09 23.82 1.94
CA ASP A 145 1.49 23.74 3.29
C ASP A 145 2.55 23.92 4.39
N LEU A 146 3.72 23.29 4.24
CA LEU A 146 4.84 23.41 5.17
C LEU A 146 5.43 24.84 5.21
N CYS A 147 5.48 25.55 4.09
CA CYS A 147 6.00 26.92 4.02
C CYS A 147 4.97 27.98 4.42
N ARG A 148 3.67 27.66 4.50
CA ARG A 148 2.62 28.61 4.89
C ARG A 148 2.93 29.27 6.25
N PRO A 149 2.98 30.61 6.36
CA PRO A 149 3.26 31.27 7.65
C PRO A 149 2.25 30.89 8.74
N VAL A 150 2.74 30.66 9.97
CA VAL A 150 1.91 30.35 11.13
C VAL A 150 2.22 31.35 12.24
N PRO A 151 1.32 32.31 12.53
CA PRO A 151 1.47 33.22 13.66
C PRO A 151 1.54 32.46 15.00
N THR A 152 2.36 32.95 15.94
CA THR A 152 2.56 32.31 17.24
C THR A 152 1.28 32.29 18.08
N GLU A 153 0.42 33.28 17.88
CA GLU A 153 -0.83 33.53 18.62
C GLU A 153 -1.88 32.46 18.34
N ILE A 154 -1.84 31.86 17.15
CA ILE A 154 -2.78 30.80 16.74
C ILE A 154 -2.17 29.41 16.88
N LEU A 155 -0.93 29.30 17.40
CA LEU A 155 -0.24 28.02 17.48
C LEU A 155 -0.94 27.10 18.49
N THR A 156 -1.26 25.89 18.03
CA THR A 156 -1.85 24.83 18.85
C THR A 156 -1.03 23.56 18.70
N GLU A 157 -1.19 22.61 19.63
CA GLU A 157 -0.51 21.31 19.51
C GLU A 157 -0.90 20.57 18.22
N SER A 158 -2.17 20.64 17.80
CA SER A 158 -2.64 20.01 16.55
C SER A 158 -1.91 20.54 15.31
N ILE A 159 -1.59 21.84 15.30
CA ILE A 159 -0.81 22.46 14.21
C ILE A 159 0.63 21.93 14.23
N VAL A 160 1.26 21.88 15.41
CA VAL A 160 2.63 21.34 15.56
C VAL A 160 2.67 19.86 15.20
N ASP A 161 1.73 19.05 15.68
CA ASP A 161 1.61 17.63 15.38
C ASP A 161 1.52 17.41 13.87
N ARG A 162 0.61 18.12 13.18
CA ARG A 162 0.44 18.01 11.72
C ARG A 162 1.71 18.40 10.97
N PHE A 163 2.28 19.54 11.31
CA PHE A 163 3.49 20.06 10.67
C PHE A 163 4.69 19.13 10.86
N ALA A 164 4.95 18.71 12.10
CA ALA A 164 6.06 17.83 12.40
C ALA A 164 5.88 16.47 11.72
N PHE A 165 4.67 15.92 11.74
CA PHE A 165 4.42 14.64 11.11
C PHE A 165 4.54 14.68 9.59
N GLN A 166 4.15 15.79 8.94
CA GLN A 166 4.45 16.03 7.52
C GLN A 166 5.94 16.02 7.24
N ILE A 167 6.75 16.74 8.03
CA ILE A 167 8.22 16.71 7.89
C ILE A 167 8.75 15.29 8.05
N MET A 168 8.32 14.58 9.09
CA MET A 168 8.74 13.21 9.34
C MET A 168 8.44 12.30 8.14
N GLN A 169 7.24 12.39 7.54
CA GLN A 169 6.87 11.56 6.39
C GLN A 169 7.63 11.92 5.12
N VAL A 170 7.82 13.21 4.83
CA VAL A 170 8.55 13.68 3.65
C VAL A 170 10.03 13.26 3.70
N TYR A 171 10.61 13.21 4.90
CA TYR A 171 11.94 12.65 5.15
C TYR A 171 11.95 11.12 5.29
N GLN A 172 10.81 10.45 5.13
CA GLN A 172 10.64 9.00 5.38
C GLN A 172 11.27 8.58 6.72
N PHE A 173 11.02 9.40 7.76
CA PHE A 173 11.59 9.28 9.10
C PHE A 173 13.12 9.18 9.15
N GLY A 174 13.82 9.79 8.19
CA GLY A 174 15.28 9.80 8.09
C GLY A 174 15.86 8.75 7.14
N ALA A 175 15.03 7.93 6.49
CA ALA A 175 15.47 6.97 5.48
C ALA A 175 15.93 7.64 4.17
N SER A 176 15.43 8.85 3.90
CA SER A 176 15.81 9.65 2.74
C SER A 176 15.70 11.15 3.04
N ARG A 177 16.38 11.97 2.23
CA ARG A 177 16.20 13.43 2.24
C ARG A 177 15.31 13.79 1.04
N PRO A 178 14.23 14.58 1.24
CA PRO A 178 13.38 15.01 0.13
C PRO A 178 14.15 15.90 -0.85
N LYS A 179 13.61 16.08 -2.05
CA LYS A 179 14.08 17.09 -3.00
C LYS A 179 13.01 18.17 -3.14
N PHE A 180 13.06 19.16 -2.26
CA PHE A 180 12.19 20.35 -2.37
C PHE A 180 12.51 21.17 -3.63
N SER A 181 11.58 22.06 -4.00
CA SER A 181 11.69 22.89 -5.19
C SER A 181 12.91 23.84 -5.15
N HIS A 182 13.28 24.30 -3.95
CA HIS A 182 14.40 25.23 -3.75
C HIS A 182 15.15 24.96 -2.43
N PRO A 183 16.49 25.14 -2.37
CA PRO A 183 17.27 24.94 -1.13
C PRO A 183 16.85 25.84 0.05
N ARG A 184 16.22 26.99 -0.21
CA ARG A 184 15.74 27.92 0.85
C ARG A 184 14.66 27.30 1.72
N VAL A 185 13.88 26.36 1.18
CA VAL A 185 12.81 25.67 1.90
C VAL A 185 13.35 25.04 3.19
N TYR A 186 14.51 24.38 3.14
CA TYR A 186 15.13 23.79 4.34
C TYR A 186 15.37 24.82 5.45
N GLY A 187 15.83 26.03 5.09
CA GLY A 187 16.06 27.12 6.04
C GLY A 187 14.75 27.68 6.62
N GLU A 188 13.72 27.80 5.80
CA GLU A 188 12.38 28.23 6.26
C GLU A 188 11.76 27.23 7.24
N LEU A 189 11.83 25.94 6.92
CA LEU A 189 11.34 24.88 7.81
C LEU A 189 12.11 24.85 9.13
N PHE A 190 13.43 25.01 9.09
CA PHE A 190 14.27 25.06 10.29
C PHE A 190 13.95 26.28 11.17
N SER A 191 13.81 27.45 10.56
CA SER A 191 13.41 28.68 11.26
C SER A 191 12.05 28.52 11.95
N LYS A 192 11.06 27.95 11.24
CA LYS A 192 9.74 27.68 11.81
C LYS A 192 9.79 26.66 12.96
N LEU A 193 10.58 25.60 12.85
CA LEU A 193 10.77 24.64 13.96
C LEU A 193 11.39 25.31 15.18
N THR A 194 12.27 26.30 15.00
CA THR A 194 12.88 27.05 16.10
C THR A 194 11.84 27.95 16.79
N GLN A 195 10.96 28.60 16.03
CA GLN A 195 9.80 29.32 16.58
C GLN A 195 8.85 28.37 17.35
N PHE A 196 8.59 27.18 16.81
CA PHE A 196 7.72 26.19 17.45
C PHE A 196 8.38 25.64 18.72
N LYS A 197 9.70 25.49 18.74
CA LYS A 197 10.49 25.10 19.92
C LYS A 197 10.22 26.06 21.08
N GLU A 198 10.37 27.36 20.85
CA GLU A 198 10.12 28.39 21.87
C GLU A 198 8.68 28.35 22.41
N TRP A 199 7.70 28.14 21.53
CA TRP A 199 6.31 27.98 21.95
C TRP A 199 6.11 26.70 22.79
N ALA A 200 6.66 25.57 22.35
CA ALA A 200 6.50 24.29 23.04
C ALA A 200 7.12 24.32 24.44
N THR A 201 8.30 24.94 24.58
CA THR A 201 8.96 25.16 25.87
C THR A 201 8.14 26.07 26.78
N ARG A 202 7.72 27.25 26.31
CA ARG A 202 6.89 28.18 27.10
C ARG A 202 5.58 27.56 27.57
N ASN A 203 4.99 26.67 26.78
CA ASN A 203 3.71 26.03 27.08
C ASN A 203 3.86 24.63 27.71
N SER A 204 5.08 24.20 28.02
CA SER A 204 5.37 22.88 28.61
C SER A 204 4.77 21.71 27.81
N ARG A 205 4.86 21.74 26.47
CA ARG A 205 4.28 20.70 25.59
C ARG A 205 5.32 19.64 25.22
N LEU A 206 5.40 18.58 26.03
CA LEU A 206 6.45 17.56 25.92
C LEU A 206 6.40 16.77 24.59
N SER A 207 5.20 16.41 24.11
CA SER A 207 5.04 15.70 22.82
C SER A 207 5.55 16.56 21.66
N ALA A 208 5.20 17.84 21.67
CA ALA A 208 5.66 18.81 20.68
C ALA A 208 7.19 18.97 20.74
N MET A 209 7.78 19.07 21.94
CA MET A 209 9.25 19.12 22.09
C MET A 209 9.93 17.90 21.46
N CYS A 210 9.41 16.68 21.69
CA CYS A 210 9.95 15.46 21.10
C CYS A 210 9.93 15.49 19.57
N GLN A 211 8.79 15.88 19.01
CA GLN A 211 8.60 15.99 17.56
C GLN A 211 9.51 17.04 16.94
N ILE A 212 9.57 18.23 17.55
CA ILE A 212 10.41 19.34 17.09
C ILE A 212 11.89 18.94 17.13
N ALA A 213 12.34 18.32 18.23
CA ALA A 213 13.71 17.81 18.35
C ALA A 213 14.03 16.79 17.25
N TYR A 214 13.12 15.86 16.96
CA TYR A 214 13.29 14.90 15.88
C TYR A 214 13.36 15.59 14.51
N CYS A 215 12.42 16.50 14.21
CA CYS A 215 12.37 17.23 12.95
C CYS A 215 13.59 18.14 12.73
N LEU A 216 14.07 18.82 13.77
CA LEU A 216 15.29 19.63 13.69
C LEU A 216 16.48 18.78 13.26
N ARG A 217 16.64 17.57 13.82
CA ARG A 217 17.71 16.66 13.41
C ARG A 217 17.49 15.96 12.07
N LEU A 218 16.26 15.84 11.59
CA LEU A 218 16.02 15.39 10.22
C LEU A 218 16.55 16.43 9.21
N ILE A 219 16.33 17.72 9.48
CA ILE A 219 16.78 18.81 8.60
C ILE A 219 18.29 19.04 8.73
N ASP A 220 18.79 19.12 9.96
CA ASP A 220 20.20 19.32 10.30
C ASP A 220 20.66 18.23 11.30
N PRO A 221 21.28 17.14 10.83
CA PRO A 221 21.70 16.01 11.67
C PRO A 221 22.62 16.37 12.84
N ASP A 222 23.35 17.49 12.72
CA ASP A 222 24.32 17.98 13.69
C ASP A 222 23.72 18.99 14.68
N HIS A 223 22.46 19.39 14.50
CA HIS A 223 21.78 20.31 15.41
C HIS A 223 21.75 19.77 16.85
N ASP A 224 22.13 20.63 17.80
CA ASP A 224 22.10 20.28 19.21
C ASP A 224 20.67 20.39 19.77
N ILE A 225 20.14 19.24 20.19
CA ILE A 225 18.81 19.10 20.80
C ILE A 225 18.89 18.72 22.29
N SER A 226 20.08 18.85 22.90
CA SER A 226 20.32 18.37 24.27
C SER A 226 19.44 19.07 25.30
N ASP A 227 19.08 20.33 25.06
CA ASP A 227 18.16 21.10 25.90
C ASP A 227 16.75 20.51 25.89
N LEU A 228 16.19 20.23 24.70
CA LEU A 228 14.89 19.58 24.56
C LEU A 228 14.88 18.17 25.13
N LEU A 229 15.97 17.42 24.94
CA LEU A 229 16.08 16.07 25.49
C LEU A 229 16.20 16.08 27.01
N ALA A 230 16.86 17.06 27.62
CA ALA A 230 16.91 17.19 29.07
C ALA A 230 15.50 17.30 29.67
N ASP A 231 14.62 18.09 29.05
CA ASP A 231 13.21 18.18 29.43
C ASP A 231 12.48 16.84 29.25
N VAL A 232 12.70 16.14 28.13
CA VAL A 232 12.07 14.83 27.87
C VAL A 232 12.48 13.80 28.93
N ILE A 233 13.78 13.72 29.23
CA ILE A 233 14.37 12.78 30.19
C ILE A 233 13.79 13.00 31.59
N ALA A 234 13.70 14.27 32.02
CA ALA A 234 13.26 14.62 33.37
C ALA A 234 11.79 14.26 33.64
N HIS A 235 10.97 14.06 32.60
CA HIS A 235 9.52 13.91 32.71
C HIS A 235 8.99 12.51 32.37
N GLN A 236 9.85 11.48 32.28
CA GLN A 236 9.36 10.10 32.24
C GLN A 236 8.68 9.75 33.58
N ARG A 237 7.44 9.23 33.51
CA ARG A 237 6.69 8.81 34.70
C ARG A 237 7.24 7.51 35.29
N PRO A 238 6.95 7.22 36.58
CA PRO A 238 7.38 5.97 37.21
C PRO A 238 6.94 4.71 36.45
N ASP A 239 5.73 4.72 35.88
CA ASP A 239 5.17 3.63 35.07
C ASP A 239 5.89 3.40 33.72
N GLY A 240 6.82 4.29 33.34
CA GLY A 240 7.58 4.25 32.10
C GLY A 240 7.00 5.10 30.96
N SER A 241 5.77 5.61 31.11
CA SER A 241 5.11 6.44 30.10
C SER A 241 5.65 7.87 30.08
N PHE A 242 5.39 8.58 28.98
CA PHE A 242 5.66 10.02 28.87
C PHE A 242 4.35 10.81 28.85
N PRO A 243 4.26 11.96 29.53
CA PRO A 243 3.07 12.79 29.52
C PRO A 243 3.01 13.71 28.30
N ARG A 244 1.79 14.15 27.97
CA ARG A 244 1.56 15.16 26.91
C ARG A 244 2.14 16.54 27.30
N LYS A 245 2.02 16.91 28.57
CA LYS A 245 2.58 18.15 29.14
C LYS A 245 3.73 17.82 30.08
N ALA A 246 4.79 18.62 30.02
CA ALA A 246 5.84 18.59 31.02
C ALA A 246 5.26 18.99 32.39
N GLY A 247 5.65 18.24 33.41
CA GLY A 247 5.14 18.35 34.77
C GLY A 247 5.28 17.03 35.51
N TYR A 248 5.61 17.11 36.79
CA TYR A 248 5.75 15.93 37.63
C TYR A 248 4.38 15.30 37.91
N SER A 249 4.27 14.00 37.72
CA SER A 249 3.10 13.21 38.12
C SER A 249 3.50 11.77 38.40
N THR A 250 2.93 11.21 39.47
CA THR A 250 3.08 9.80 39.83
C THR A 250 1.89 8.95 39.38
N ARG A 251 0.86 9.56 38.78
CA ARG A 251 -0.33 8.82 38.33
C ARG A 251 0.00 8.02 37.08
N ASP A 252 -0.42 6.76 37.05
CA ASP A 252 -0.33 5.92 35.87
C ASP A 252 -1.16 6.53 34.72
N GLN A 253 -0.66 6.38 33.49
CA GLN A 253 -1.41 6.77 32.29
C GLN A 253 -2.11 5.56 31.69
N GLY A 254 -3.38 5.76 31.30
CA GLY A 254 -4.06 4.83 30.40
C GLY A 254 -3.57 4.98 28.95
N LEU A 255 -3.87 3.97 28.13
CA LEU A 255 -3.48 3.90 26.72
C LEU A 255 -3.84 5.18 25.94
N GLU A 256 -5.06 5.71 26.08
CA GLU A 256 -5.52 6.90 25.34
C GLU A 256 -4.63 8.13 25.57
N ALA A 257 -4.37 8.45 26.84
CA ALA A 257 -3.60 9.64 27.21
C ALA A 257 -2.08 9.45 27.00
N GLY A 258 -1.58 8.22 27.12
CA GLY A 258 -0.15 7.93 27.14
C GLY A 258 0.46 7.48 25.82
N THR A 259 -0.33 6.98 24.85
CA THR A 259 0.22 6.37 23.62
C THR A 259 1.00 7.38 22.78
N TRP A 260 0.37 8.49 22.40
CA TRP A 260 1.00 9.51 21.55
C TRP A 260 2.28 10.11 22.15
N PRO A 261 2.26 10.68 23.38
CA PRO A 261 3.47 11.23 23.98
C PRO A 261 4.58 10.20 24.13
N THR A 262 4.25 8.97 24.54
CA THR A 262 5.23 7.90 24.70
C THR A 262 5.85 7.53 23.36
N LEU A 263 5.07 7.37 22.29
CA LEU A 263 5.61 7.07 20.95
C LEU A 263 6.52 8.16 20.40
N MET A 264 6.18 9.44 20.60
CA MET A 264 7.03 10.55 20.16
C MET A 264 8.35 10.60 20.94
N ALA A 265 8.29 10.39 22.25
CA ALA A 265 9.49 10.25 23.09
C ALA A 265 10.35 9.06 22.64
N LEU A 266 9.75 7.88 22.42
CA LEU A 266 10.47 6.71 21.92
C LEU A 266 11.16 6.98 20.59
N THR A 267 10.47 7.65 19.65
CA THR A 267 11.01 8.00 18.34
C THR A 267 12.25 8.89 18.48
N VAL A 268 12.20 9.97 19.25
CA VAL A 268 13.34 10.89 19.42
C VAL A 268 14.49 10.28 20.24
N LEU A 269 14.19 9.48 21.26
CA LEU A 269 15.22 8.79 22.06
C LEU A 269 15.97 7.75 21.22
N ASN A 270 15.26 6.95 20.42
CA ASN A 270 15.90 6.00 19.50
C ASN A 270 16.70 6.74 18.43
N PHE A 271 16.17 7.82 17.86
CA PHE A 271 16.91 8.62 16.88
C PHE A 271 18.20 9.17 17.45
N THR A 272 18.17 9.66 18.69
CA THR A 272 19.35 10.20 19.37
C THR A 272 20.39 9.11 19.67
N ALA A 273 19.94 7.92 20.09
CA ALA A 273 20.83 6.80 20.37
C ALA A 273 21.48 6.24 19.09
N TRP A 274 20.73 6.06 18.01
CA TRP A 274 21.21 5.38 16.80
C TRP A 274 21.76 6.32 15.72
N ARG A 275 21.36 7.60 15.76
CA ARG A 275 21.77 8.78 14.95
C ARG A 275 21.53 8.74 13.44
N LYS A 276 21.23 7.56 12.89
CA LYS A 276 20.97 7.37 11.46
C LYS A 276 20.03 6.22 11.24
N TRP A 277 19.33 6.25 10.11
CA TRP A 277 18.63 5.08 9.59
C TRP A 277 19.64 3.97 9.26
N ARG A 278 19.35 2.75 9.71
CA ARG A 278 20.20 1.56 9.56
C ARG A 278 19.50 0.40 8.85
N GLY A 279 18.18 0.38 8.85
CA GLY A 279 17.38 -0.67 8.21
C GLY A 279 17.25 -0.49 6.69
N PRO A 280 16.65 -1.46 6.00
CA PRO A 280 16.24 -1.27 4.62
C PRO A 280 15.27 -0.09 4.54
N ARG A 281 15.28 0.63 3.41
CA ARG A 281 14.25 1.62 3.15
C ARG A 281 12.90 0.91 3.08
N PRO A 282 11.80 1.53 3.56
CA PRO A 282 10.47 0.97 3.38
C PRO A 282 10.19 0.81 1.87
N ASP A 283 10.20 -0.41 1.36
CA ASP A 283 9.98 -0.67 -0.06
C ASP A 283 8.48 -0.64 -0.37
N LEU A 284 8.01 0.48 -0.90
CA LEU A 284 6.60 0.66 -1.28
C LEU A 284 6.28 0.03 -2.66
N SER A 285 7.30 -0.41 -3.41
CA SER A 285 7.11 -1.08 -4.71
C SER A 285 6.57 -2.51 -4.60
N ALA A 286 6.54 -3.05 -3.38
CA ALA A 286 5.96 -4.35 -3.08
C ALA A 286 4.41 -4.38 -3.15
N ILE A 287 3.74 -3.23 -3.16
CA ILE A 287 2.27 -3.16 -3.20
C ILE A 287 1.80 -3.43 -4.64
N ARG A 288 1.12 -4.56 -4.86
CA ARG A 288 0.64 -5.02 -6.16
C ARG A 288 -0.85 -5.38 -6.07
N PRO A 289 -1.73 -4.38 -5.90
CA PRO A 289 -3.14 -4.60 -5.56
C PRO A 289 -3.86 -5.50 -6.57
N PHE A 290 -3.61 -5.36 -7.87
CA PHE A 290 -4.28 -6.16 -8.90
C PHE A 290 -3.74 -7.59 -8.92
N THR A 291 -2.43 -7.79 -8.78
CA THR A 291 -1.80 -9.12 -8.74
C THR A 291 -2.31 -9.90 -7.54
N THR A 292 -2.32 -9.28 -6.36
CA THR A 292 -2.79 -9.92 -5.13
C THR A 292 -4.30 -10.20 -5.19
N SER A 293 -5.10 -9.27 -5.70
CA SER A 293 -6.54 -9.48 -5.91
C SER A 293 -6.82 -10.61 -6.90
N ARG A 294 -6.11 -10.65 -8.03
CA ARG A 294 -6.20 -11.70 -9.04
C ARG A 294 -5.83 -13.07 -8.46
N ALA A 295 -4.74 -13.16 -7.70
CA ALA A 295 -4.31 -14.42 -7.10
C ALA A 295 -5.34 -14.94 -6.09
N SER A 296 -5.84 -14.07 -5.21
CA SER A 296 -6.89 -14.41 -4.24
C SER A 296 -8.18 -14.83 -4.93
N TYR A 297 -8.59 -14.10 -5.97
CA TYR A 297 -9.79 -14.39 -6.73
C TYR A 297 -9.69 -15.72 -7.49
N ALA A 298 -8.58 -15.94 -8.19
CA ALA A 298 -8.32 -17.18 -8.91
C ALA A 298 -8.27 -18.40 -7.99
N ALA A 299 -7.70 -18.28 -6.79
CA ALA A 299 -7.68 -19.35 -5.79
C ALA A 299 -9.10 -19.76 -5.35
N ALA A 300 -10.00 -18.79 -5.14
CA ALA A 300 -11.39 -19.07 -4.81
C ALA A 300 -12.14 -19.71 -6.00
N ILE A 301 -12.00 -19.12 -7.20
CA ILE A 301 -12.64 -19.63 -8.42
C ILE A 301 -12.12 -21.02 -8.82
N ALA A 302 -10.85 -21.34 -8.57
CA ALA A 302 -10.29 -22.67 -8.78
C ALA A 302 -11.01 -23.75 -7.94
N GLY A 303 -11.44 -23.40 -6.72
CA GLY A 303 -12.26 -24.27 -5.86
C GLY A 303 -13.62 -24.57 -6.49
N TYR A 304 -14.32 -23.53 -6.95
CA TYR A 304 -15.63 -23.67 -7.61
C TYR A 304 -15.55 -24.33 -9.00
N GLY A 305 -14.48 -24.03 -9.74
CA GLY A 305 -14.31 -24.43 -11.15
C GLY A 305 -14.35 -25.94 -11.37
N LYS A 306 -13.85 -26.73 -10.40
CA LYS A 306 -13.96 -28.19 -10.45
C LYS A 306 -15.41 -28.67 -10.31
N ALA A 307 -16.22 -28.01 -9.49
CA ALA A 307 -17.65 -28.30 -9.35
C ALA A 307 -18.43 -27.85 -10.59
N TRP A 308 -18.08 -26.69 -11.16
CA TRP A 308 -18.70 -26.17 -12.39
C TRP A 308 -18.36 -26.99 -13.63
N ALA A 309 -17.17 -27.61 -13.69
CA ALA A 309 -16.75 -28.42 -14.84
C ALA A 309 -17.75 -29.53 -15.22
N ASN A 310 -18.49 -30.06 -14.24
CA ASN A 310 -19.49 -31.11 -14.46
C ASN A 310 -20.86 -30.56 -14.92
N LYS A 311 -21.12 -29.25 -14.75
CA LYS A 311 -22.41 -28.60 -15.03
C LYS A 311 -22.34 -27.59 -16.18
N ALA A 312 -21.15 -27.07 -16.47
CA ALA A 312 -20.92 -26.00 -17.42
C ALA A 312 -20.84 -26.51 -18.87
N ASN A 313 -21.39 -25.72 -19.80
CA ASN A 313 -21.17 -25.94 -21.22
C ASN A 313 -19.67 -25.79 -21.57
N SER A 314 -19.25 -26.36 -22.70
CA SER A 314 -17.83 -26.35 -23.10
C SER A 314 -17.27 -24.95 -23.36
N GLY A 315 -18.10 -23.96 -23.68
CA GLY A 315 -17.67 -22.57 -23.86
C GLY A 315 -17.28 -21.89 -22.55
N LEU A 316 -18.09 -22.06 -21.50
CA LEU A 316 -17.79 -21.55 -20.17
C LEU A 316 -16.54 -22.22 -19.58
N ARG A 317 -16.40 -23.54 -19.74
CA ARG A 317 -15.17 -24.27 -19.34
C ARG A 317 -13.93 -23.73 -20.04
N LEU A 318 -14.04 -23.37 -21.33
CA LEU A 318 -12.93 -22.83 -22.10
C LEU A 318 -12.48 -21.46 -21.59
N LYS A 319 -13.44 -20.55 -21.31
CA LYS A 319 -13.13 -19.23 -20.75
C LYS A 319 -12.53 -19.33 -19.34
N LEU A 320 -13.11 -20.19 -18.51
CA LEU A 320 -12.61 -20.46 -17.16
C LEU A 320 -11.19 -21.02 -17.18
N ALA A 321 -10.91 -21.99 -18.07
CA ALA A 321 -9.57 -22.53 -18.27
C ALA A 321 -8.57 -21.45 -18.70
N CYS A 322 -8.96 -20.57 -19.63
CA CYS A 322 -8.14 -19.45 -20.08
C CYS A 322 -7.82 -18.49 -18.92
N GLY A 323 -8.84 -18.01 -18.21
CA GLY A 323 -8.68 -17.07 -17.10
C GLY A 323 -7.84 -17.64 -15.95
N LEU A 324 -8.07 -18.90 -15.55
CA LEU A 324 -7.33 -19.55 -14.48
C LEU A 324 -5.89 -19.89 -14.88
N SER A 325 -5.64 -20.30 -16.13
CA SER A 325 -4.28 -20.56 -16.61
C SER A 325 -3.41 -19.30 -16.59
N ARG A 326 -3.97 -18.17 -17.04
CA ARG A 326 -3.30 -16.86 -16.96
C ARG A 326 -3.06 -16.44 -15.50
N ALA A 327 -4.03 -16.68 -14.63
CA ALA A 327 -3.98 -16.27 -13.23
C ALA A 327 -2.97 -17.06 -12.39
N THR A 328 -2.90 -18.38 -12.60
CA THR A 328 -2.16 -19.32 -11.75
C THR A 328 -0.87 -19.84 -12.38
N GLY A 329 -0.74 -19.77 -13.71
CA GLY A 329 0.34 -20.42 -14.46
C GLY A 329 0.19 -21.93 -14.61
N GLU A 330 -0.90 -22.53 -14.13
CA GLU A 330 -1.18 -23.96 -14.26
C GLU A 330 -2.01 -24.27 -15.52
N ASN A 331 -1.90 -25.50 -16.05
CA ASN A 331 -2.66 -25.95 -17.21
C ASN A 331 -4.13 -26.28 -16.85
N TRP A 332 -4.96 -25.25 -16.68
CA TRP A 332 -6.38 -25.43 -16.37
C TRP A 332 -7.21 -25.98 -17.54
N PHE A 333 -6.72 -25.86 -18.78
CA PHE A 333 -7.35 -26.52 -19.93
C PHE A 333 -7.40 -28.04 -19.74
N ALA A 334 -6.31 -28.64 -19.26
CA ALA A 334 -6.26 -30.06 -18.96
C ALA A 334 -7.08 -30.39 -17.70
N GLN A 335 -6.99 -29.58 -16.64
CA GLN A 335 -7.69 -29.83 -15.38
C GLN A 335 -9.23 -29.78 -15.52
N LEU A 336 -9.75 -28.95 -16.44
CA LEU A 336 -11.20 -28.86 -16.72
C LEU A 336 -11.67 -29.82 -17.82
N GLY A 337 -10.83 -30.79 -18.23
CA GLY A 337 -11.20 -31.87 -19.13
C GLY A 337 -11.40 -31.45 -20.58
N LEU A 338 -10.71 -30.40 -21.05
CA LEU A 338 -10.82 -29.90 -22.44
C LEU A 338 -9.91 -30.62 -23.43
N ARG A 339 -9.27 -31.73 -23.04
CA ARG A 339 -8.44 -32.54 -23.96
C ARG A 339 -9.28 -33.04 -25.13
N GLY A 340 -8.87 -32.69 -26.35
CA GLY A 340 -9.58 -33.07 -27.58
C GLY A 340 -10.86 -32.28 -27.86
N PHE A 341 -11.17 -31.25 -27.08
CA PHE A 341 -12.23 -30.32 -27.40
C PHE A 341 -11.85 -29.44 -28.60
N THR A 342 -12.72 -29.34 -29.59
CA THR A 342 -12.52 -28.50 -30.79
C THR A 342 -13.30 -27.19 -30.66
N PRO A 343 -12.65 -26.07 -30.30
CA PRO A 343 -13.32 -24.77 -30.21
C PRO A 343 -13.80 -24.29 -31.59
N ASN A 344 -14.93 -23.60 -31.62
CA ASN A 344 -15.42 -22.95 -32.83
C ASN A 344 -14.66 -21.65 -33.15
N ARG A 345 -14.90 -21.05 -34.32
CA ARG A 345 -14.23 -19.81 -34.77
C ARG A 345 -14.27 -18.68 -33.74
N ARG A 346 -15.44 -18.44 -33.14
CA ARG A 346 -15.63 -17.36 -32.17
C ARG A 346 -14.84 -17.62 -30.88
N GLN A 347 -14.79 -18.86 -30.44
CA GLN A 347 -14.01 -19.28 -29.28
C GLN A 347 -12.50 -19.17 -29.51
N VAL A 348 -12.02 -19.54 -30.71
CA VAL A 348 -10.61 -19.39 -31.09
C VAL A 348 -10.21 -17.91 -31.13
N LEU A 349 -11.03 -17.04 -31.73
CA LEU A 349 -10.76 -15.59 -31.76
C LEU A 349 -10.72 -15.00 -30.34
N SER A 350 -11.65 -15.42 -29.47
CA SER A 350 -11.67 -15.01 -28.06
C SER A 350 -10.40 -15.45 -27.32
N LEU A 351 -9.97 -16.71 -27.49
CA LEU A 351 -8.73 -17.21 -26.90
C LEU A 351 -7.49 -16.49 -27.42
N ALA A 352 -7.47 -16.17 -28.72
CA ALA A 352 -6.34 -15.49 -29.34
C ALA A 352 -6.14 -14.10 -28.74
N GLY A 353 -7.24 -13.35 -28.54
CA GLY A 353 -7.18 -12.05 -27.86
C GLY A 353 -6.74 -12.14 -26.41
N GLU A 354 -7.27 -13.11 -25.65
CA GLU A 354 -6.97 -13.24 -24.22
C GLU A 354 -5.58 -13.79 -23.91
N LEU A 355 -5.03 -14.64 -24.78
CA LEU A 355 -3.74 -15.31 -24.58
C LEU A 355 -2.58 -14.63 -25.32
N TYR A 356 -2.84 -13.54 -26.04
CA TYR A 356 -1.81 -12.80 -26.75
C TYR A 356 -0.78 -12.24 -25.77
N GLY A 357 0.51 -12.55 -25.99
CA GLY A 357 1.60 -12.17 -25.10
C GLY A 357 1.80 -13.08 -23.87
N ASP A 358 0.87 -13.99 -23.56
CA ASP A 358 1.01 -14.95 -22.45
C ASP A 358 1.58 -16.29 -22.95
N ILE A 359 2.90 -16.47 -22.77
CA ILE A 359 3.64 -17.62 -23.30
C ILE A 359 3.14 -18.95 -22.69
N TYR A 360 2.89 -18.97 -21.38
CA TYR A 360 2.59 -20.20 -20.66
C TYR A 360 1.16 -20.68 -20.94
N ALA A 361 0.18 -19.79 -20.79
CA ALA A 361 -1.22 -20.14 -21.01
C ALA A 361 -1.51 -20.45 -22.49
N ALA A 362 -0.88 -19.73 -23.44
CA ALA A 362 -0.99 -20.03 -24.87
C ALA A 362 -0.41 -21.42 -25.21
N ARG A 363 0.75 -21.77 -24.65
CA ARG A 363 1.35 -23.10 -24.84
C ARG A 363 0.43 -24.22 -24.35
N ASP A 364 -0.15 -24.05 -23.17
CA ASP A 364 -1.04 -25.05 -22.57
C ASP A 364 -2.34 -25.22 -23.36
N ALA A 365 -2.91 -24.12 -23.86
CA ALA A 365 -4.06 -24.13 -24.76
C ALA A 365 -3.74 -24.87 -26.07
N ARG A 366 -2.59 -24.58 -26.71
CA ARG A 366 -2.13 -25.25 -27.94
C ARG A 366 -2.06 -26.76 -27.78
N HIS A 367 -1.40 -27.22 -26.73
CA HIS A 367 -1.20 -28.65 -26.50
C HIS A 367 -2.51 -29.36 -26.15
N THR A 368 -3.36 -28.73 -25.33
CA THR A 368 -4.57 -29.38 -24.83
C THR A 368 -5.69 -29.44 -25.87
N LEU A 369 -5.85 -28.37 -26.67
CA LEU A 369 -6.92 -28.23 -27.68
C LEU A 369 -6.48 -28.64 -29.09
N ASN A 370 -5.18 -28.97 -29.26
CA ASN A 370 -4.58 -29.34 -30.55
C ASN A 370 -4.82 -28.31 -31.67
N LEU A 371 -4.67 -27.02 -31.32
CA LEU A 371 -5.03 -25.89 -32.20
C LEU A 371 -4.26 -25.89 -33.53
N ALA A 372 -3.02 -26.39 -33.55
CA ALA A 372 -2.21 -26.48 -34.76
C ALA A 372 -2.79 -27.44 -35.81
N ARG A 373 -3.45 -28.51 -35.38
CA ARG A 373 -4.07 -29.52 -36.26
C ARG A 373 -5.51 -29.16 -36.62
N ASN A 374 -6.22 -28.54 -35.69
CA ASN A 374 -7.66 -28.29 -35.81
C ASN A 374 -7.98 -26.91 -36.44
N TRP A 375 -7.00 -26.02 -36.61
CA TRP A 375 -7.21 -24.66 -37.13
C TRP A 375 -6.17 -24.28 -38.20
N PRO A 376 -6.47 -24.39 -39.50
CA PRO A 376 -5.52 -24.16 -40.59
C PRO A 376 -5.12 -22.68 -40.77
N SER A 377 -3.97 -22.44 -41.40
CA SER A 377 -3.33 -21.11 -41.62
C SER A 377 -4.09 -20.18 -42.55
N GLU A 378 -5.02 -20.73 -43.32
CA GLU A 378 -5.86 -19.98 -44.26
C GLU A 378 -6.81 -19.00 -43.55
N MET A 379 -7.01 -19.14 -42.23
CA MET A 379 -7.84 -18.25 -41.43
C MET A 379 -7.07 -17.09 -40.75
N GLU A 380 -5.77 -16.94 -41.01
CA GLU A 380 -4.89 -15.88 -40.46
C GLU A 380 -4.96 -14.58 -41.29
N THR A 381 -6.15 -14.14 -41.66
CA THR A 381 -6.36 -12.92 -42.44
C THR A 381 -7.19 -11.90 -41.66
N GLY A 382 -6.85 -10.62 -41.76
CA GLY A 382 -7.54 -9.52 -41.08
C GLY A 382 -6.89 -9.08 -39.76
N GLU A 383 -7.64 -8.32 -38.98
CA GLU A 383 -7.19 -7.56 -37.80
C GLU A 383 -6.59 -8.42 -36.67
N TYR A 384 -6.96 -9.71 -36.59
CA TYR A 384 -6.52 -10.63 -35.55
C TYR A 384 -5.41 -11.61 -35.99
N ALA A 385 -4.80 -11.39 -37.16
CA ALA A 385 -3.86 -12.34 -37.76
C ALA A 385 -2.67 -12.66 -36.84
N ASP A 386 -2.07 -11.64 -36.22
CA ASP A 386 -0.91 -11.79 -35.34
C ASP A 386 -1.26 -12.52 -34.03
N MET A 387 -2.43 -12.24 -33.46
CA MET A 387 -2.93 -12.95 -32.28
C MET A 387 -3.19 -14.44 -32.58
N LEU A 388 -3.75 -14.73 -33.75
CA LEU A 388 -4.01 -16.11 -34.19
C LEU A 388 -2.72 -16.87 -34.48
N ARG A 389 -1.73 -16.22 -35.11
CA ARG A 389 -0.39 -16.77 -35.33
C ARG A 389 0.30 -17.09 -34.01
N TRP A 390 0.25 -16.16 -33.07
CA TRP A 390 0.78 -16.33 -31.71
C TRP A 390 0.15 -17.54 -31.02
N LEU A 391 -1.19 -17.59 -31.01
CA LEU A 391 -1.93 -18.69 -30.39
C LEU A 391 -1.60 -20.04 -31.03
N ARG A 392 -1.23 -20.09 -32.32
CA ARG A 392 -0.78 -21.33 -32.98
C ARG A 392 0.70 -21.66 -32.78
N GLY A 393 1.49 -20.70 -32.30
CA GLY A 393 2.93 -20.86 -32.13
C GLY A 393 3.73 -20.61 -33.39
N ALA A 394 3.14 -19.91 -34.36
CA ALA A 394 3.90 -19.30 -35.43
C ALA A 394 4.72 -18.12 -34.86
N PRO A 395 5.89 -17.81 -35.44
CA PRO A 395 6.67 -16.64 -35.06
C PRO A 395 5.85 -15.37 -35.37
N VAL A 396 5.81 -14.46 -34.40
CA VAL A 396 5.17 -13.15 -34.52
C VAL A 396 6.13 -12.14 -33.91
N GLU A 397 6.35 -11.02 -34.59
CA GLU A 397 6.95 -9.88 -33.91
C GLU A 397 5.92 -9.37 -32.91
N LEU A 398 6.28 -9.37 -31.62
CA LEU A 398 5.47 -8.70 -30.60
C LEU A 398 5.64 -7.19 -30.78
N SER A 399 5.06 -6.64 -31.85
CA SER A 399 4.81 -5.22 -31.94
C SER A 399 3.71 -4.91 -30.92
N TYR A 400 4.06 -4.14 -29.88
CA TYR A 400 3.08 -3.51 -28.98
C TYR A 400 2.37 -2.33 -29.70
N GLN A 401 2.08 -2.50 -30.98
CA GLN A 401 1.30 -1.58 -31.79
C GLN A 401 0.17 -2.39 -32.39
N LEU A 402 -0.84 -2.68 -31.56
CA LEU A 402 -2.16 -2.93 -32.10
C LEU A 402 -2.74 -1.59 -32.55
N ASN A 403 -3.39 -1.63 -33.72
CA ASN A 403 -3.83 -0.47 -34.49
C ASN A 403 -4.41 0.68 -33.66
N SER A 404 -4.10 1.89 -34.11
CA SER A 404 -4.59 3.16 -33.58
C SER A 404 -6.07 3.09 -33.21
N PRO A 405 -6.49 3.72 -32.09
CA PRO A 405 -7.90 3.80 -31.74
C PRO A 405 -8.66 4.37 -32.93
N GLN A 406 -9.79 3.72 -33.28
CA GLN A 406 -10.86 4.43 -33.97
C GLN A 406 -11.08 5.74 -33.21
N GLN A 407 -11.19 6.84 -33.97
CA GLN A 407 -11.30 8.20 -33.45
C GLN A 407 -12.17 8.26 -32.18
N PRO A 408 -11.81 9.09 -31.18
CA PRO A 408 -12.59 9.21 -29.96
C PRO A 408 -14.04 9.52 -30.35
N SER A 409 -14.92 8.55 -30.14
CA SER A 409 -16.36 8.81 -30.22
C SER A 409 -16.70 9.71 -29.03
N GLU A 410 -17.54 10.71 -29.24
CA GLU A 410 -18.00 11.61 -28.17
C GLU A 410 -18.86 10.90 -27.10
N GLU A 411 -19.15 9.61 -27.27
CA GLU A 411 -19.80 8.78 -26.27
C GLU A 411 -18.79 8.20 -25.27
N PRO A 412 -19.15 8.08 -23.97
CA PRO A 412 -18.29 7.48 -22.96
C PRO A 412 -17.99 6.02 -23.33
N VAL A 413 -16.77 5.78 -23.81
CA VAL A 413 -16.29 4.43 -24.16
C VAL A 413 -16.29 3.56 -22.90
N ASP A 414 -16.96 2.41 -22.97
CA ASP A 414 -17.01 1.40 -21.90
C ASP A 414 -15.60 1.09 -21.36
N PHE A 415 -15.46 1.02 -20.04
CA PHE A 415 -14.20 0.73 -19.35
C PHE A 415 -13.52 -0.54 -19.90
N ASP A 416 -14.32 -1.58 -20.20
CA ASP A 416 -13.79 -2.83 -20.75
C ASP A 416 -13.21 -2.66 -22.16
N VAL A 417 -13.68 -1.67 -22.93
CA VAL A 417 -13.14 -1.29 -24.24
C VAL A 417 -11.88 -0.46 -24.08
N GLN A 418 -11.86 0.50 -23.15
CA GLN A 418 -10.66 1.30 -22.84
C GLN A 418 -9.49 0.44 -22.34
N CYS A 419 -9.75 -0.51 -21.43
CA CYS A 419 -8.73 -1.45 -20.96
C CYS A 419 -8.21 -2.35 -22.08
N ARG A 420 -9.08 -2.81 -22.99
CA ARG A 420 -8.66 -3.61 -24.16
C ARG A 420 -7.75 -2.80 -25.09
N ASN A 421 -8.06 -1.52 -25.32
CA ASN A 421 -7.25 -0.64 -26.14
C ASN A 421 -5.90 -0.30 -25.47
N LEU A 422 -5.86 -0.12 -24.15
CA LEU A 422 -4.63 0.21 -23.42
C LEU A 422 -3.69 -0.97 -23.22
N ALA A 423 -4.23 -2.18 -22.99
CA ALA A 423 -3.43 -3.41 -23.02
C ALA A 423 -2.73 -3.62 -24.38
N ALA A 424 -3.26 -3.01 -25.43
CA ALA A 424 -2.75 -3.05 -26.80
C ALA A 424 -1.65 -1.99 -27.10
N ILE A 425 -1.56 -0.90 -26.33
CA ILE A 425 -0.77 0.29 -26.72
C ILE A 425 0.48 0.53 -25.85
N ALA A 426 0.57 0.04 -24.61
CA ALA A 426 1.77 -0.01 -23.74
C ALA A 426 2.70 1.23 -23.61
N GLN A 427 2.43 2.37 -24.25
CA GLN A 427 3.38 3.49 -24.36
C GLN A 427 3.04 4.67 -23.45
N GLU A 428 1.80 4.81 -23.00
CA GLU A 428 1.41 5.90 -22.09
C GLU A 428 0.94 5.36 -20.73
N PRO A 429 1.38 5.95 -19.61
CA PRO A 429 0.89 5.58 -18.30
C PRO A 429 -0.64 5.85 -18.24
N PRO A 430 -1.44 4.86 -17.83
CA PRO A 430 -2.90 5.00 -17.81
C PRO A 430 -3.33 6.15 -16.89
N ASP A 431 -4.36 6.90 -17.29
CA ASP A 431 -4.89 8.02 -16.51
C ASP A 431 -5.40 7.55 -15.13
N SER A 432 -5.29 8.45 -14.16
CA SER A 432 -5.80 8.37 -12.79
C SER A 432 -7.27 7.92 -12.70
N ALA A 433 -8.13 8.33 -13.64
CA ALA A 433 -9.52 7.91 -13.70
C ALA A 433 -9.66 6.41 -14.01
N LEU A 434 -8.91 5.91 -14.98
CA LEU A 434 -8.90 4.50 -15.36
C LEU A 434 -8.37 3.62 -14.24
N LYS A 435 -7.32 4.09 -13.55
CA LYS A 435 -6.76 3.40 -12.38
C LYS A 435 -7.77 3.30 -11.24
N THR A 436 -8.53 4.36 -11.00
CA THR A 436 -9.60 4.40 -9.98
C THR A 436 -10.72 3.42 -10.32
N GLU A 437 -11.14 3.36 -11.58
CA GLU A 437 -12.10 2.36 -12.06
C GLU A 437 -11.55 0.94 -11.92
N GLY A 438 -10.28 0.70 -12.28
CA GLY A 438 -9.63 -0.59 -12.10
C GLY A 438 -9.64 -1.07 -10.64
N LEU A 439 -9.33 -0.18 -9.69
CA LEU A 439 -9.44 -0.46 -8.26
C LEU A 439 -10.87 -0.83 -7.86
N ARG A 440 -11.88 -0.15 -8.42
CA ARG A 440 -13.29 -0.45 -8.16
C ARG A 440 -13.69 -1.84 -8.70
N GLN A 441 -13.27 -2.17 -9.92
CA GLN A 441 -13.54 -3.49 -10.52
C GLN A 441 -12.88 -4.62 -9.73
N ALA A 442 -11.64 -4.42 -9.27
CA ALA A 442 -10.95 -5.39 -8.42
C ALA A 442 -11.65 -5.56 -7.07
N TRP A 443 -12.12 -4.47 -6.46
CA TRP A 443 -12.91 -4.51 -5.23
C TRP A 443 -14.24 -5.25 -5.42
N GLN A 444 -14.97 -4.98 -6.49
CA GLN A 444 -16.22 -5.67 -6.82
C GLN A 444 -16.02 -7.18 -6.99
N ALA A 445 -14.94 -7.59 -7.65
CA ALA A 445 -14.60 -9.00 -7.78
C ALA A 445 -14.38 -9.68 -6.42
N LEU A 446 -13.62 -9.05 -5.52
CA LEU A 446 -13.40 -9.60 -4.18
C LEU A 446 -14.70 -9.65 -3.35
N MET A 447 -15.55 -8.64 -3.47
CA MET A 447 -16.86 -8.61 -2.79
C MET A 447 -17.79 -9.74 -3.24
N LEU A 448 -17.72 -10.15 -4.51
CA LEU A 448 -18.50 -11.28 -5.01
C LEU A 448 -18.18 -12.58 -4.26
N LEU A 449 -16.92 -12.77 -3.83
CA LEU A 449 -16.50 -13.96 -3.07
C LEU A 449 -17.02 -13.99 -1.62
N GLU A 450 -17.47 -12.84 -1.11
CA GLU A 450 -17.95 -12.71 0.26
C GLU A 450 -19.48 -12.77 0.37
N GLN A 451 -20.19 -12.82 -0.76
CA GLN A 451 -21.64 -12.99 -0.78
C GLN A 451 -22.00 -14.44 -0.41
N ASP A 452 -23.09 -14.61 0.33
CA ASP A 452 -23.61 -15.93 0.67
C ASP A 452 -24.12 -16.65 -0.60
N GLY A 453 -23.35 -17.62 -1.09
CA GLY A 453 -23.72 -18.47 -2.24
C GLY A 453 -22.57 -18.69 -3.22
N ASP A 454 -22.71 -19.70 -4.08
CA ASP A 454 -21.80 -19.88 -5.20
C ASP A 454 -22.00 -18.73 -6.20
N PRO A 455 -20.93 -18.01 -6.62
CA PRO A 455 -21.08 -16.96 -7.61
C PRO A 455 -21.56 -17.53 -8.95
N GLU A 456 -22.31 -16.73 -9.71
CA GLU A 456 -22.72 -17.15 -11.05
C GLU A 456 -21.46 -17.38 -11.92
N PRO A 457 -21.32 -18.53 -12.60
CA PRO A 457 -20.09 -18.86 -13.31
C PRO A 457 -19.68 -17.86 -14.39
N ASP A 458 -20.64 -17.28 -15.11
CA ASP A 458 -20.36 -16.29 -16.15
C ASP A 458 -19.82 -14.98 -15.56
N ASP A 459 -20.39 -14.51 -14.45
CA ASP A 459 -19.90 -13.34 -13.71
C ASP A 459 -18.50 -13.61 -13.14
N ALA A 460 -18.29 -14.79 -12.57
CA ALA A 460 -17.01 -15.16 -12.01
C ALA A 460 -15.88 -15.18 -13.04
N VAL A 461 -16.17 -15.71 -14.23
CA VAL A 461 -15.23 -15.69 -15.36
C VAL A 461 -14.97 -14.26 -15.84
N LEU A 462 -16.00 -13.43 -15.95
CA LEU A 462 -15.87 -12.03 -16.37
C LEU A 462 -14.95 -11.24 -15.41
N HIS A 463 -15.15 -11.37 -14.10
CA HIS A 463 -14.31 -10.72 -13.10
C HIS A 463 -12.86 -11.22 -13.13
N LEU A 464 -12.64 -12.52 -13.36
CA LEU A 464 -11.29 -13.07 -13.50
C LEU A 464 -10.58 -12.55 -14.76
N GLU A 465 -11.29 -12.45 -15.90
CA GLU A 465 -10.77 -11.86 -17.13
C GLU A 465 -10.40 -10.39 -16.91
N ARG A 466 -11.27 -9.60 -16.26
CA ARG A 466 -10.97 -8.21 -15.89
C ARG A 466 -9.72 -8.09 -15.03
N LEU A 467 -9.60 -8.90 -13.97
CA LEU A 467 -8.44 -8.90 -13.09
C LEU A 467 -7.14 -9.25 -13.84
N ASN A 468 -7.17 -10.23 -14.76
CA ASN A 468 -6.03 -10.55 -15.61
C ASN A 468 -5.60 -9.34 -16.46
N ARG A 469 -6.55 -8.61 -17.06
CA ARG A 469 -6.26 -7.40 -17.85
C ARG A 469 -5.71 -6.27 -16.97
N LEU A 470 -6.26 -6.06 -15.77
CA LEU A 470 -5.76 -5.03 -14.86
C LEU A 470 -4.30 -5.26 -14.47
N VAL A 471 -3.91 -6.51 -14.18
CA VAL A 471 -2.50 -6.84 -13.92
C VAL A 471 -1.64 -6.51 -15.14
N GLN A 472 -2.09 -6.88 -16.34
CA GLN A 472 -1.37 -6.62 -17.58
C GLN A 472 -1.18 -5.11 -17.87
N ILE A 473 -2.15 -4.27 -17.51
CA ILE A 473 -2.10 -2.83 -17.80
C ILE A 473 -1.29 -2.08 -16.73
N PHE A 474 -1.49 -2.41 -15.45
CA PHE A 474 -1.01 -1.58 -14.35
C PHE A 474 0.20 -2.15 -13.59
N GLU A 475 0.46 -3.46 -13.66
CA GLU A 475 1.45 -4.14 -12.82
C GLU A 475 2.39 -5.08 -13.57
N SER A 476 2.30 -5.10 -14.91
CA SER A 476 3.28 -5.78 -15.75
C SER A 476 4.68 -5.26 -15.42
N ALA A 477 5.51 -6.12 -14.83
CA ALA A 477 6.94 -5.93 -14.90
C ALA A 477 7.34 -5.87 -16.39
N PRO A 478 8.43 -5.17 -16.74
CA PRO A 478 9.02 -5.31 -18.07
C PRO A 478 9.62 -6.72 -18.18
N LEU A 479 8.78 -7.70 -18.47
CA LEU A 479 9.14 -9.12 -18.68
C LEU A 479 10.00 -9.31 -19.94
N LEU A 480 10.31 -8.23 -20.67
CA LEU A 480 11.05 -8.25 -21.92
C LEU A 480 12.54 -7.91 -21.79
N SER A 481 13.04 -7.49 -20.62
CA SER A 481 14.49 -7.24 -20.45
C SER A 481 15.29 -8.45 -19.98
N ALA A 482 14.63 -9.56 -19.61
CA ALA A 482 15.29 -10.79 -19.13
C ALA A 482 15.30 -11.94 -20.15
N ALA A 483 14.80 -11.70 -21.37
CA ALA A 483 14.76 -12.69 -22.46
C ALA A 483 15.38 -12.18 -23.77
N ALA A 484 16.34 -11.25 -23.66
CA ALA A 484 17.21 -10.82 -24.77
C ALA A 484 18.51 -11.61 -24.75
#